data_AF-A0A432HPY7-F1
#
_entry.id   AF-A0A432HPY7-F1
#
_cell.length_a   1.000
_cell.length_b   1.000
_cell.length_c   1.000
_cell.angle_alpha   90.00
_cell.angle_beta   90.00
_cell.angle_gamma   90.00
#
_symmetry.space_group_name_H-M   'P 1'
#
loop_
_entity.id
_entity.type
_entity.pdbx_description
1 polymer ?
#
loop_
_entity_poly.entity_id
_entity_poly.type
_entity_poly.pdbx_seq_one_letter_code
_entity_poly.pdbx_strand_id
1 'polypeptide(L)'
;MEDGFYQYALRKTDGFVFSDDGTHNDRVRRLVTQVRKMAITYFYQTPAAFAREFDQDDWVQHAMIHFFKCIETYDRKRPFDNFVRYIVKRRLEDQRRRLYRSNPETDTGADGRPSRFFSGISASIQRKAEADPAAGPEQDFLRKEAARILLKCVRQLEKVERMLFAKHEMENVSFRKLYDLVPGYAKSFATFKRWYQTNIFDRVKTCTRSRLPE
;
A
#
# COMPACT_ATOMS: atom_id res chain seq x y z
N MET A 1 0.51 -12.72 14.20
CA MET A 1 1.37 -12.37 13.05
C MET A 1 2.86 -12.30 13.42
N GLU A 2 3.22 -11.92 14.66
CA GLU A 2 4.62 -11.83 15.12
C GLU A 2 5.36 -13.19 15.17
N ASP A 3 4.68 -14.28 15.52
CA ASP A 3 5.32 -15.60 15.67
C ASP A 3 5.84 -16.20 14.35
N GLY A 4 5.18 -15.95 13.22
CA GLY A 4 5.57 -16.54 11.94
C GLY A 4 6.91 -16.00 11.42
N PHE A 5 7.12 -14.69 11.54
CA PHE A 5 8.36 -14.03 11.09
C PHE A 5 9.55 -14.38 11.97
N TYR A 6 9.31 -14.48 13.28
CA TYR A 6 10.34 -14.90 14.22
C TYR A 6 10.81 -16.33 13.95
N GLN A 7 9.86 -17.27 13.79
CA GLN A 7 10.17 -18.68 13.51
C GLN A 7 10.89 -18.89 12.16
N TYR A 8 10.59 -18.08 11.15
CA TYR A 8 11.32 -18.09 9.88
C TYR A 8 12.74 -17.55 10.02
N ALA A 9 12.93 -16.45 10.76
CA ALA A 9 14.24 -15.87 11.03
C ALA A 9 15.16 -16.90 11.69
N LEU A 10 14.67 -17.53 12.76
CA LEU A 10 15.41 -18.54 13.52
C LEU A 10 15.93 -19.68 12.63
N ARG A 11 15.05 -20.26 11.80
CA ARG A 11 15.44 -21.35 10.88
C ARG A 11 16.50 -20.93 9.86
N LYS A 12 16.47 -19.69 9.40
CA LYS A 12 17.39 -19.17 8.38
C LYS A 12 18.71 -18.68 8.95
N THR A 13 18.75 -18.41 10.24
CA THR A 13 19.96 -17.98 10.93
C THR A 13 20.64 -19.09 11.71
N ASP A 14 20.03 -20.28 11.73
CA ASP A 14 20.57 -21.48 12.33
C ASP A 14 21.89 -21.86 11.63
N GLY A 15 22.99 -21.94 12.39
CA GLY A 15 24.34 -22.16 11.87
C GLY A 15 25.16 -20.91 11.53
N PHE A 16 24.67 -19.69 11.80
CA PHE A 16 25.56 -18.53 11.86
C PHE A 16 26.35 -18.52 13.17
N VAL A 17 27.67 -18.32 13.08
CA VAL A 17 28.52 -18.10 14.25
C VAL A 17 28.33 -16.65 14.69
N PHE A 18 27.63 -16.47 15.80
CA PHE A 18 27.46 -15.18 16.45
C PHE A 18 28.58 -15.03 17.47
N SER A 19 29.28 -13.90 17.47
CA SER A 19 30.20 -13.55 18.56
C SER A 19 29.39 -13.47 19.86
N ASP A 20 29.80 -14.25 20.86
CA ASP A 20 29.15 -14.50 22.16
C ASP A 20 28.47 -13.26 22.79
N ASP A 21 27.35 -13.50 23.49
CA ASP A 21 26.68 -12.67 24.54
C ASP A 21 25.16 -12.97 24.72
N GLY A 22 24.65 -14.12 24.25
CA GLY A 22 23.28 -14.56 24.53
C GLY A 22 22.80 -15.68 23.61
N THR A 23 21.65 -16.29 23.93
CA THR A 23 21.10 -17.36 23.07
C THR A 23 20.81 -16.83 21.66
N HIS A 24 21.08 -17.65 20.64
CA HIS A 24 20.82 -17.34 19.23
C HIS A 24 19.40 -16.76 19.02
N ASN A 25 18.43 -17.38 19.69
CA ASN A 25 17.03 -16.99 19.70
C ASN A 25 16.82 -15.54 20.19
N ASP A 26 17.44 -15.17 21.30
CA ASP A 26 17.32 -13.83 21.88
C ASP A 26 17.94 -12.76 20.98
N ARG A 27 19.01 -13.09 20.26
CA ARG A 27 19.65 -12.14 19.33
C ARG A 27 18.80 -11.88 18.10
N VAL A 28 18.23 -12.93 17.49
CA VAL A 28 17.31 -12.80 16.34
C VAL A 28 16.06 -12.02 16.74
N ARG A 29 15.51 -12.30 17.93
CA ARG A 29 14.36 -11.55 18.47
C ARG A 29 14.66 -10.07 18.67
N ARG A 30 15.84 -9.76 19.21
CA ARG A 30 16.34 -8.38 19.38
C ARG A 30 16.51 -7.68 18.03
N LEU A 31 17.05 -8.36 17.02
CA LEU A 31 17.22 -7.80 15.67
C LEU A 31 15.89 -7.52 14.97
N VAL A 32 14.92 -8.45 15.03
CA VAL A 32 13.57 -8.23 14.51
C VAL A 32 12.93 -7.00 15.17
N THR A 33 13.06 -6.90 16.49
CA THR A 33 12.56 -5.76 17.26
C THR A 33 13.24 -4.45 16.85
N GLN A 34 14.56 -4.47 16.67
CA GLN A 34 15.34 -3.30 16.25
C GLN A 34 14.98 -2.85 14.83
N VAL A 35 14.83 -3.79 13.88
CA VAL A 35 14.41 -3.51 12.51
C VAL A 35 13.04 -2.87 12.47
N ARG A 36 12.08 -3.40 13.25
CA ARG A 36 10.73 -2.83 13.37
C ARG A 36 10.76 -1.42 13.95
N LYS A 37 11.46 -1.21 15.08
CA LYS A 37 11.61 0.12 15.68
C LYS A 37 12.23 1.10 14.69
N MET A 38 13.27 0.68 13.98
CA MET A 38 13.92 1.50 12.97
C MET A 38 12.97 1.85 11.82
N ALA A 39 12.19 0.89 11.29
CA ALA A 39 11.22 1.15 10.24
C ALA A 39 10.16 2.17 10.68
N ILE A 40 9.63 2.03 11.90
CA ILE A 40 8.68 2.96 12.50
C ILE A 40 9.30 4.36 12.69
N THR A 41 10.50 4.45 13.25
CA THR A 41 11.21 5.73 13.38
C THR A 41 11.40 6.40 12.03
N TYR A 42 11.82 5.66 11.00
CA TYR A 42 11.99 6.20 9.65
C TYR A 42 10.67 6.63 9.03
N PHE A 43 9.58 5.90 9.29
CA PHE A 43 8.23 6.27 8.87
C PHE A 43 7.83 7.64 9.43
N TYR A 44 8.00 7.86 10.73
CA TYR A 44 7.66 9.15 11.35
C TYR A 44 8.65 10.28 11.02
N GLN A 45 9.88 9.96 10.62
CA GLN A 45 10.84 10.94 10.10
C GLN A 45 10.58 11.30 8.63
N THR A 46 9.66 10.62 7.95
CA THR A 46 9.25 11.03 6.61
C THR A 46 8.31 12.23 6.66
N PRO A 47 8.22 13.03 5.58
CA PRO A 47 7.25 14.13 5.50
C PRO A 47 5.84 13.63 5.79
N ALA A 48 5.03 14.43 6.48
CA ALA A 48 3.65 14.06 6.86
C ALA A 48 2.77 13.61 5.67
N ALA A 49 3.10 14.02 4.45
CA ALA A 49 2.46 13.55 3.23
C ALA A 49 2.68 12.04 2.98
N PHE A 50 3.88 11.52 3.29
CA PHE A 50 4.19 10.10 3.18
C PHE A 50 3.40 9.27 4.17
N ALA A 51 3.32 9.69 5.43
CA ALA A 51 2.55 9.00 6.48
C ALA A 51 1.03 9.01 6.25
N ARG A 52 0.52 9.86 5.35
CA ARG A 52 -0.89 9.87 4.91
C ARG A 52 -1.17 8.93 3.73
N GLU A 53 -0.13 8.59 2.96
CA GLU A 53 -0.23 7.81 1.73
C GLU A 53 0.11 6.33 1.94
N PHE A 54 0.91 6.01 2.96
CA PHE A 54 1.38 4.66 3.25
C PHE A 54 0.98 4.22 4.64
N ASP A 55 0.54 2.97 4.78
CA ASP A 55 0.28 2.36 6.07
C ASP A 55 1.60 2.04 6.77
N GLN A 56 1.68 2.32 8.08
CA GLN A 56 2.86 2.04 8.88
C GLN A 56 3.17 0.54 8.89
N ASP A 57 2.15 -0.32 8.92
CA ASP A 57 2.32 -1.76 8.96
C ASP A 57 2.87 -2.29 7.63
N ASP A 58 2.44 -1.75 6.49
CA ASP A 58 3.02 -2.08 5.18
C ASP A 58 4.49 -1.68 5.09
N TRP A 59 4.83 -0.50 5.62
CA TRP A 59 6.22 -0.02 5.68
C TRP A 59 7.10 -0.92 6.56
N VAL A 60 6.57 -1.34 7.71
CA VAL A 60 7.24 -2.29 8.61
C VAL A 60 7.40 -3.65 7.93
N GLN A 61 6.37 -4.18 7.28
CA GLN A 61 6.45 -5.44 6.53
C GLN A 61 7.51 -5.36 5.43
N HIS A 62 7.58 -4.25 4.71
CA HIS A 62 8.59 -4.05 3.68
C HIS A 62 10.01 -4.03 4.25
N ALA A 63 10.23 -3.42 5.42
CA ALA A 63 11.49 -3.50 6.15
C ALA A 63 11.85 -4.94 6.53
N MET A 64 10.86 -5.72 6.99
CA MET A 64 11.03 -7.12 7.36
C MET A 64 11.39 -8.00 6.16
N ILE A 65 10.78 -7.79 4.99
CA ILE A 65 11.15 -8.49 3.75
C ILE A 65 12.63 -8.27 3.42
N HIS A 66 13.13 -7.04 3.57
CA HIS A 66 14.54 -6.75 3.34
C HIS A 66 15.47 -7.33 4.40
N PHE A 67 15.02 -7.40 5.65
CA PHE A 67 15.72 -8.12 6.71
C PHE A 67 15.87 -9.61 6.34
N PHE A 68 14.83 -10.27 5.84
CA PHE A 68 14.94 -11.67 5.42
C PHE A 68 15.82 -11.86 4.20
N LYS A 69 15.71 -10.99 3.19
CA LYS A 69 16.59 -11.05 2.03
C LYS A 69 18.06 -10.83 2.40
N CYS A 70 18.36 -9.99 3.39
CA CYS A 70 19.74 -9.76 3.79
C CYS A 70 20.35 -10.94 4.55
N ILE A 71 19.54 -11.73 5.26
CA ILE A 71 19.97 -12.99 5.88
C ILE A 71 20.54 -13.94 4.82
N GLU A 72 19.86 -14.05 3.68
CA GLU A 72 20.24 -14.95 2.58
C GLU A 72 21.50 -14.48 1.83
N THR A 73 21.78 -13.17 1.82
CA THR A 73 22.91 -12.57 1.10
C THR A 73 24.09 -12.19 2.00
N TYR A 74 24.08 -12.62 3.27
CA TYR A 74 25.09 -12.23 4.24
C TYR A 74 26.41 -12.98 4.00
N ASP A 75 27.48 -12.23 3.69
CA ASP A 75 28.79 -12.75 3.30
C ASP A 75 29.76 -12.99 4.47
N ARG A 76 29.29 -12.82 5.72
CA ARG A 76 30.05 -13.01 6.97
C ARG A 76 31.29 -12.11 7.14
N LYS A 77 31.50 -11.10 6.28
CA LYS A 77 32.69 -10.22 6.33
C LYS A 77 32.57 -9.07 7.35
N ARG A 78 31.38 -8.84 7.92
CA ARG A 78 31.08 -7.70 8.81
C ARG A 78 30.12 -8.16 9.91
N PRO A 79 30.09 -7.52 11.09
CA PRO A 79 29.12 -7.89 12.13
C PRO A 79 27.68 -7.88 11.59
N PHE A 80 26.99 -9.02 11.74
CA PHE A 80 25.67 -9.27 11.18
C PHE A 80 24.67 -8.15 11.50
N ASP A 81 24.65 -7.69 12.75
CA ASP A 81 23.74 -6.64 13.23
C ASP A 81 23.96 -5.29 12.51
N ASN A 82 25.21 -4.97 12.17
CA ASN A 82 25.57 -3.74 11.45
C ASN A 82 25.21 -3.86 9.96
N PHE A 83 25.46 -5.04 9.38
CA PHE A 83 25.10 -5.35 8.01
C PHE A 83 23.59 -5.26 7.78
N VAL A 84 22.80 -5.89 8.65
CA VAL A 84 21.34 -5.86 8.64
C VAL A 84 20.81 -4.42 8.71
N ARG A 85 21.27 -3.64 9.71
CA ARG A 85 20.84 -2.24 9.88
C ARG A 85 21.14 -1.39 8.65
N TYR A 86 22.34 -1.53 8.10
CA TYR A 86 22.75 -0.80 6.90
C TYR A 86 21.90 -1.15 5.68
N ILE A 87 21.70 -2.44 5.40
CA ILE A 87 20.92 -2.88 4.25
C ILE A 87 19.46 -2.45 4.36
N VAL A 88 18.81 -2.71 5.50
CA VAL A 88 17.40 -2.34 5.69
C VAL A 88 17.24 -0.82 5.58
N LYS A 89 18.07 -0.02 6.26
CA LYS A 89 18.03 1.45 6.15
C LYS A 89 18.18 1.91 4.69
N ARG A 90 19.22 1.42 4.00
CA ARG A 90 19.49 1.79 2.59
C ARG A 90 18.31 1.43 1.70
N ARG A 91 17.68 0.27 1.90
CA ARG A 91 16.53 -0.18 1.11
C ARG A 91 15.28 0.64 1.39
N LEU A 92 15.03 1.02 2.64
CA LEU A 92 13.96 1.94 2.99
C LEU A 92 14.18 3.33 2.37
N GLU A 93 15.41 3.84 2.36
CA GLU A 93 15.75 5.10 1.68
C GLU A 93 15.64 5.00 0.16
N ASP A 94 16.03 3.88 -0.45
CA ASP A 94 15.86 3.62 -1.89
C ASP A 94 14.39 3.55 -2.26
N GLN A 95 13.56 2.88 -1.45
CA GLN A 95 12.12 2.86 -1.65
C GLN A 95 11.50 4.24 -1.51
N ARG A 96 11.86 4.97 -0.46
CA ARG A 96 11.46 6.38 -0.30
C ARG A 96 11.85 7.17 -1.55
N ARG A 97 13.11 7.09 -2.00
CA ARG A 97 13.55 7.79 -3.21
C ARG A 97 12.82 7.34 -4.47
N ARG A 98 12.50 6.06 -4.63
CA ARG A 98 11.72 5.54 -5.75
C ARG A 98 10.31 6.11 -5.74
N LEU A 99 9.62 6.06 -4.61
CA LEU A 99 8.28 6.61 -4.44
C LEU A 99 8.24 8.13 -4.69
N TYR A 100 9.32 8.85 -4.35
CA TYR A 100 9.46 10.28 -4.63
C TYR A 100 9.95 10.59 -6.06
N ARG A 101 10.76 9.72 -6.70
CA ARG A 101 11.29 9.90 -8.07
C ARG A 101 10.39 9.34 -9.15
N SER A 102 9.51 8.39 -8.86
CA SER A 102 8.50 7.86 -9.79
C SER A 102 7.32 8.81 -9.98
N ASN A 103 7.47 10.07 -9.56
CA ASN A 103 6.48 11.12 -9.66
C ASN A 103 7.05 12.43 -10.24
N PRO A 104 7.79 12.42 -11.38
CA PRO A 104 7.91 13.62 -12.18
C PRO A 104 6.64 13.71 -13.03
N GLU A 105 5.86 14.77 -12.84
CA GLU A 105 4.72 15.14 -13.69
C GLU A 105 3.42 14.33 -13.46
N THR A 106 2.48 14.93 -12.73
CA THR A 106 1.06 14.77 -13.04
C THR A 106 0.27 15.94 -12.46
N ASP A 107 -0.21 16.78 -13.38
CA ASP A 107 -1.31 17.73 -13.25
C ASP A 107 -1.30 18.68 -12.05
N THR A 108 -0.62 19.80 -12.24
CA THR A 108 -0.95 21.07 -11.57
C THR A 108 -2.39 21.46 -11.89
N GLY A 109 -3.28 21.36 -10.90
CA GLY A 109 -4.56 22.08 -10.91
C GLY A 109 -4.33 23.60 -10.85
N ALA A 110 -5.37 24.38 -11.16
CA ALA A 110 -5.37 25.83 -11.31
C ALA A 110 -4.83 26.65 -10.11
N ASP A 111 -4.52 25.99 -8.99
CA ASP A 111 -4.08 26.61 -7.73
C ASP A 111 -2.65 26.14 -7.33
N GLY A 112 -1.93 25.43 -8.21
CA GLY A 112 -0.52 25.08 -8.01
C GLY A 112 -0.22 24.05 -6.92
N ARG A 113 -1.22 23.34 -6.35
CA ARG A 113 -1.02 22.26 -5.38
C ARG A 113 -1.35 20.88 -5.97
N PRO A 114 -0.49 19.86 -5.78
CA PRO A 114 -0.67 18.54 -6.37
C PRO A 114 -1.83 17.78 -5.70
N SER A 115 -2.82 17.34 -6.50
CA SER A 115 -3.94 16.51 -6.05
C SER A 115 -3.59 15.02 -6.14
N ARG A 116 -2.87 14.51 -5.13
CA ARG A 116 -2.34 13.13 -5.05
C ARG A 116 -3.38 12.01 -4.83
N PHE A 117 -4.67 12.32 -4.82
CA PHE A 117 -5.71 11.30 -4.61
C PHE A 117 -6.03 10.48 -5.87
N PHE A 118 -5.53 10.89 -7.03
CA PHE A 118 -5.86 10.26 -8.32
C PHE A 118 -5.01 9.03 -8.68
N SER A 119 -3.77 8.96 -8.21
CA SER A 119 -2.81 7.91 -8.58
C SER A 119 -3.22 6.53 -8.03
N GLY A 120 -3.64 6.44 -6.75
CA GLY A 120 -4.04 5.17 -6.13
C GLY A 120 -5.30 4.55 -6.72
N ILE A 121 -6.26 5.38 -7.14
CA ILE A 121 -7.53 4.92 -7.73
C ILE A 121 -7.30 4.34 -9.12
N SER A 122 -6.47 5.00 -9.93
CA SER A 122 -6.07 4.49 -11.25
C SER A 122 -5.37 3.14 -11.13
N ALA A 123 -4.45 3.00 -10.16
CA ALA A 123 -3.72 1.75 -9.95
C ALA A 123 -4.58 0.60 -9.41
N SER A 124 -5.58 0.89 -8.57
CA SER A 124 -6.50 -0.14 -8.06
C SER A 124 -7.51 -0.62 -9.11
N ILE A 125 -8.01 0.27 -9.97
CA ILE A 125 -8.86 -0.10 -11.11
C ILE A 125 -8.06 -0.93 -12.13
N GLN A 126 -6.82 -0.51 -12.43
CA GLN A 126 -5.94 -1.23 -13.36
C GLN A 126 -5.64 -2.65 -12.87
N ARG A 127 -5.28 -2.82 -11.58
CA ARG A 127 -5.00 -4.14 -10.99
C ARG A 127 -6.19 -5.08 -11.04
N LYS A 128 -7.42 -4.56 -10.89
CA LYS A 128 -8.64 -5.36 -11.02
C LYS A 128 -8.91 -5.79 -12.46
N ALA A 129 -8.56 -4.94 -13.43
CA ALA A 129 -8.70 -5.26 -14.85
C ALA A 129 -7.68 -6.31 -15.33
N GLU A 130 -6.53 -6.42 -14.67
CA GLU A 130 -5.41 -7.31 -15.04
C GLU A 130 -5.41 -8.66 -14.27
N ALA A 131 -6.38 -8.89 -13.39
CA ALA A 131 -6.35 -10.00 -12.42
C ALA A 131 -6.62 -11.41 -12.98
N ASP A 132 -6.87 -11.58 -14.28
CA ASP A 132 -7.15 -12.89 -14.88
C ASP A 132 -6.17 -13.18 -16.04
N PRO A 133 -5.14 -14.02 -15.83
CA PRO A 133 -4.07 -14.26 -16.80
C PRO A 133 -4.47 -15.19 -17.97
N ALA A 134 -5.71 -15.66 -18.02
CA ALA A 134 -6.21 -16.58 -19.05
C ALA A 134 -7.09 -15.91 -20.13
N ALA A 135 -7.23 -14.58 -20.09
CA ALA A 135 -8.08 -13.84 -21.01
C ALA A 135 -7.44 -13.73 -22.41
N GLY A 136 -8.23 -14.01 -23.45
CA GLY A 136 -7.82 -13.77 -24.83
C GLY A 136 -7.60 -12.27 -25.12
N PRO A 137 -6.87 -11.91 -26.20
CA PRO A 137 -6.53 -10.51 -26.51
C PRO A 137 -7.75 -9.58 -26.65
N GLU A 138 -8.90 -10.12 -27.07
CA GLU A 138 -10.17 -9.39 -27.14
C GLU A 138 -10.75 -9.06 -25.75
N GLN A 139 -10.67 -10.00 -24.80
CA GLN A 139 -11.09 -9.77 -23.42
C GLN A 139 -10.19 -8.77 -22.70
N ASP A 140 -8.89 -8.80 -22.97
CA ASP A 140 -7.94 -7.82 -22.42
C ASP A 140 -8.23 -6.40 -22.92
N PHE A 141 -8.59 -6.26 -24.19
CA PHE A 141 -9.01 -4.99 -24.75
C PHE A 141 -10.29 -4.47 -24.08
N LEU A 142 -11.32 -5.32 -23.95
CA LEU A 142 -12.58 -4.97 -23.30
C LEU A 142 -12.38 -4.58 -21.83
N ARG A 143 -11.50 -5.28 -21.10
CA ARG A 143 -11.17 -4.94 -19.70
C ARG A 143 -10.45 -3.61 -19.58
N LYS A 144 -9.50 -3.32 -20.46
CA LYS A 144 -8.78 -2.03 -20.48
C LYS A 144 -9.72 -0.88 -20.83
N GLU A 145 -10.62 -1.05 -21.78
CA GLU A 145 -11.58 0.00 -22.13
C GLU A 145 -12.64 0.20 -21.04
N ALA A 146 -13.12 -0.87 -20.42
CA ALA A 146 -14.02 -0.79 -19.27
C ALA A 146 -13.36 -0.07 -18.08
N ALA A 147 -12.08 -0.36 -17.80
CA ALA A 147 -11.29 0.34 -16.78
C ALA A 147 -11.14 1.84 -17.11
N ARG A 148 -10.91 2.18 -18.38
CA ARG A 148 -10.79 3.57 -18.85
C ARG A 148 -12.10 4.34 -18.68
N ILE A 149 -13.23 3.73 -19.04
CA ILE A 149 -14.57 4.32 -18.88
C ILE A 149 -14.88 4.51 -17.39
N LEU A 150 -14.64 3.49 -16.57
CA LEU A 150 -14.85 3.56 -15.13
C LEU A 150 -14.01 4.68 -14.51
N LEU A 151 -12.73 4.80 -14.87
CA LEU A 151 -11.86 5.86 -14.36
C LEU A 151 -12.41 7.24 -14.71
N LYS A 152 -12.87 7.46 -15.95
CA LYS A 152 -13.51 8.73 -16.37
C LYS A 152 -14.72 9.08 -15.51
N CYS A 153 -15.56 8.10 -15.19
CA CYS A 153 -16.74 8.30 -14.36
C CYS A 153 -16.40 8.58 -12.90
N VAL A 154 -15.44 7.84 -12.34
CA VAL A 154 -14.96 8.09 -10.98
C VAL A 154 -14.32 9.47 -10.87
N ARG A 155 -13.71 10.03 -11.93
CA ARG A 155 -13.16 11.39 -11.90
C ARG A 155 -14.18 12.46 -11.56
N GLN A 156 -15.45 12.25 -11.91
CA GLN A 156 -16.55 13.20 -11.68
C GLN A 156 -17.02 13.25 -10.22
N LEU A 157 -16.63 12.27 -9.41
CA LEU A 157 -16.90 12.26 -7.98
C LEU A 157 -15.97 13.23 -7.24
N GLU A 158 -16.44 13.71 -6.09
CA GLU A 158 -15.61 14.50 -5.19
C GLU A 158 -14.46 13.68 -4.61
N LYS A 159 -13.46 14.38 -4.07
CA LYS A 159 -12.24 13.73 -3.55
C LYS A 159 -12.51 12.65 -2.51
N VAL A 160 -13.44 12.91 -1.57
CA VAL A 160 -13.82 11.96 -0.52
C VAL A 160 -14.66 10.81 -1.09
N GLU A 161 -15.61 11.12 -1.97
CA GLU A 161 -16.45 10.13 -2.65
C GLU A 161 -15.64 9.13 -3.48
N ARG A 162 -14.63 9.64 -4.20
CA ARG A 162 -13.67 8.83 -4.96
C ARG A 162 -12.91 7.84 -4.08
N MET A 163 -12.43 8.31 -2.92
CA MET A 163 -11.72 7.47 -1.95
C MET A 163 -12.65 6.37 -1.42
N LEU A 164 -13.88 6.72 -1.05
CA LEU A 164 -14.88 5.77 -0.57
C LEU A 164 -15.21 4.71 -1.62
N PHE A 165 -15.40 5.14 -2.88
CA PHE A 165 -15.64 4.23 -4.01
C PHE A 165 -14.47 3.27 -4.22
N ALA A 166 -13.23 3.76 -4.24
CA ALA A 166 -12.06 2.91 -4.44
C ALA A 166 -11.88 1.90 -3.28
N LYS A 167 -12.01 2.35 -2.03
CA LYS A 167 -11.91 1.48 -0.86
C LYS A 167 -13.00 0.40 -0.86
N HIS A 168 -14.24 0.76 -1.17
CA HIS A 168 -15.34 -0.21 -1.17
C HIS A 168 -15.28 -1.15 -2.38
N GLU A 169 -15.30 -0.59 -3.58
CA GLU A 169 -15.53 -1.35 -4.82
C GLU A 169 -14.25 -2.02 -5.33
N MET A 170 -13.07 -1.48 -5.04
CA MET A 170 -11.80 -2.02 -5.57
C MET A 170 -11.05 -2.83 -4.51
N GLU A 171 -11.02 -2.36 -3.27
CA GLU A 171 -10.28 -2.98 -2.16
C GLU A 171 -11.16 -3.86 -1.24
N ASN A 172 -12.46 -3.98 -1.53
CA ASN A 172 -13.43 -4.76 -0.75
C ASN A 172 -13.51 -4.36 0.73
N VAL A 173 -13.24 -3.09 1.05
CA VAL A 173 -13.38 -2.57 2.41
C VAL A 173 -14.85 -2.52 2.79
N SER A 174 -15.21 -3.08 3.95
CA SER A 174 -16.61 -3.13 4.39
C SER A 174 -17.17 -1.74 4.67
N PHE A 175 -18.48 -1.56 4.46
CA PHE A 175 -19.17 -0.30 4.79
C PHE A 175 -18.94 0.14 6.23
N ARG A 176 -18.81 -0.80 7.18
CA ARG A 176 -18.56 -0.49 8.59
C ARG A 176 -17.25 0.28 8.74
N LYS A 177 -16.17 -0.24 8.14
CA LYS A 177 -14.85 0.41 8.16
C LYS A 177 -14.87 1.76 7.43
N LEU A 178 -15.62 1.88 6.34
CA LEU A 178 -15.76 3.15 5.62
C LEU A 178 -16.47 4.23 6.43
N TYR A 179 -17.51 3.85 7.16
CA TYR A 179 -18.25 4.75 8.05
C TYR A 179 -17.35 5.29 9.16
N ASP A 180 -16.52 4.42 9.74
CA ASP A 180 -15.57 4.79 10.80
C ASP A 180 -14.43 5.69 10.28
N LEU A 181 -14.06 5.59 8.99
CA LEU A 181 -13.02 6.39 8.35
C LEU A 181 -13.44 7.85 8.05
N VAL A 182 -14.75 8.11 7.95
CA VAL A 182 -15.27 9.43 7.59
C VAL A 182 -16.32 9.89 8.62
N PRO A 183 -15.90 10.12 9.88
CA PRO A 183 -16.82 10.56 10.92
C PRO A 183 -17.42 11.91 10.54
N GLY A 184 -18.75 12.02 10.65
CA GLY A 184 -19.50 13.25 10.38
C GLY A 184 -20.21 13.32 9.02
N TYR A 185 -19.95 12.39 8.09
CA TYR A 185 -20.61 12.40 6.78
C TYR A 185 -22.09 11.97 6.82
N ALA A 186 -22.48 11.19 7.83
CA ALA A 186 -23.86 10.77 8.03
C ALA A 186 -24.16 10.54 9.51
N LYS A 187 -25.39 10.86 9.93
CA LYS A 187 -25.85 10.72 11.33
C LYS A 187 -25.95 9.27 11.80
N SER A 188 -26.08 8.32 10.87
CA SER A 188 -26.15 6.89 11.19
C SER A 188 -25.54 6.04 10.07
N PHE A 189 -25.17 4.81 10.43
CA PHE A 189 -24.66 3.82 9.48
C PHE A 189 -25.65 3.51 8.34
N ALA A 190 -26.96 3.45 8.65
CA ALA A 190 -27.99 3.22 7.65
C ALA A 190 -28.10 4.40 6.67
N THR A 191 -28.01 5.63 7.18
CA THR A 191 -28.01 6.84 6.37
C THR A 191 -26.75 6.93 5.51
N PHE A 192 -25.59 6.50 6.02
CA PHE A 192 -24.35 6.41 5.27
C PHE A 192 -24.44 5.47 4.08
N LYS A 193 -24.97 4.25 4.26
CA LYS A 193 -25.15 3.29 3.16
C LYS A 193 -26.05 3.84 2.06
N ARG A 194 -27.19 4.44 2.44
CA ARG A 194 -28.11 5.06 1.46
C ARG A 194 -27.42 6.21 0.73
N TRP A 195 -26.72 7.07 1.48
CA TRP A 195 -25.98 8.18 0.88
C TRP A 195 -24.92 7.69 -0.10
N TYR A 196 -24.11 6.70 0.27
CA TYR A 196 -23.10 6.08 -0.61
C TYR A 196 -23.76 5.54 -1.88
N GLN A 197 -24.85 4.80 -1.74
CA GLN A 197 -25.56 4.20 -2.87
C GLN A 197 -26.00 5.28 -3.87
N THR A 198 -26.69 6.31 -3.39
CA THR A 198 -27.26 7.36 -4.26
C THR A 198 -26.21 8.33 -4.81
N ASN A 199 -25.27 8.78 -3.97
CA ASN A 199 -24.36 9.88 -4.30
C ASN A 199 -23.01 9.41 -4.85
N ILE A 200 -22.70 8.12 -4.77
CA ILE A 200 -21.46 7.58 -5.29
C ILE A 200 -21.76 6.47 -6.30
N PHE A 201 -22.34 5.36 -5.85
CA PHE A 201 -22.47 4.17 -6.70
C PHE A 201 -23.40 4.41 -7.89
N ASP A 202 -24.60 4.94 -7.66
CA ASP A 202 -25.59 5.16 -8.72
C ASP A 202 -25.10 6.21 -9.73
N ARG A 203 -24.38 7.24 -9.28
CA ARG A 203 -23.74 8.23 -10.18
C ARG A 203 -22.70 7.59 -11.09
N VAL A 204 -21.80 6.76 -10.52
CA VAL A 204 -20.79 6.05 -11.33
C VAL A 204 -21.47 5.08 -12.29
N LYS A 205 -22.47 4.32 -11.83
CA LYS A 205 -23.23 3.36 -12.64
C LYS A 205 -23.97 4.02 -13.81
N THR A 206 -24.60 5.16 -13.60
CA THR A 206 -25.27 5.92 -14.66
C THR A 206 -24.25 6.48 -15.66
N CYS A 207 -23.12 6.99 -15.17
CA CYS A 207 -22.05 7.46 -16.04
C CYS A 207 -21.43 6.34 -16.88
N THR A 208 -21.22 5.14 -16.32
CA THR A 208 -20.65 4.02 -17.08
C THR A 208 -21.63 3.50 -18.14
N ARG A 209 -22.92 3.38 -17.79
CA ARG A 209 -23.97 2.97 -18.75
C ARG A 209 -24.12 3.90 -19.93
N SER A 210 -24.04 5.21 -19.73
CA SER A 210 -24.15 6.20 -20.81
C SER A 210 -22.91 6.27 -21.73
N ARG A 211 -21.85 5.50 -21.44
CA ARG A 211 -20.57 5.55 -22.15
C ARG A 211 -20.14 4.22 -22.75
N LEU A 212 -20.92 3.16 -22.58
CA LEU A 212 -20.70 1.90 -23.26
C LEU A 212 -21.27 2.01 -24.69
N PRO A 213 -20.54 1.59 -25.73
CA PRO A 213 -21.12 1.42 -27.06
C PRO A 213 -22.22 0.35 -27.00
N GLU A 214 -23.34 0.60 -27.68
CA GLU A 214 -24.44 -0.37 -27.85
C GLU A 214 -23.99 -1.65 -28.57
#